data_AF-A0A925SZ23-F1
#
_entry.id   AF-A0A925SZ23-F1
#
_cell.length_a   1.000
_cell.length_b   1.000
_cell.length_c   1.000
_cell.angle_alpha   90.00
_cell.angle_beta   90.00
_cell.angle_gamma   90.00
#
_symmetry.space_group_name_H-M   'P 1'
#
loop_
_entity.id
_entity.type
_entity.pdbx_description
1 polymer ?
#
loop_
_entity_poly.entity_id
_entity_poly.type
_entity_poly.pdbx_seq_one_letter_code
_entity_poly.pdbx_strand_id
1 'polypeptide(L)' 'HGIADVHEKMAARLGDAHEAEHKMLETLAETLWEAQRGGKPPDETAYLERLRTLA' A
#
# COMPACT_ATOMS: atom_id res chain seq x y z
N HIS A 1 -4.79 2.82 13.87
CA HIS A 1 -5.14 2.33 12.52
C HIS A 1 -3.90 2.39 11.66
N GLY A 2 -3.16 1.30 11.57
CA GLY A 2 -1.91 1.21 10.81
C GLY A 2 -2.06 0.30 9.60
N ILE A 3 -0.94 -0.16 9.04
CA ILE A 3 -0.92 -0.99 7.84
C ILE A 3 -1.61 -2.35 7.99
N ALA A 4 -1.61 -2.91 9.21
CA ALA A 4 -2.27 -4.19 9.50
C ALA A 4 -3.79 -4.14 9.31
N ASP A 5 -4.44 -3.03 9.68
CA ASP A 5 -5.89 -2.82 9.52
C ASP A 5 -6.27 -2.71 8.04
N VAL A 6 -5.40 -2.09 7.23
CA VAL A 6 -5.61 -1.96 5.78
C VAL A 6 -5.40 -3.31 5.08
N HIS A 7 -4.39 -4.08 5.49
CA HIS A 7 -4.16 -5.43 4.99
C HIS A 7 -5.35 -6.35 5.28
N GLU A 8 -5.88 -6.34 6.51
CA GLU A 8 -7.05 -7.15 6.89
C GLU A 8 -8.28 -6.79 6.06
N LYS A 9 -8.53 -5.49 5.82
CA LYS A 9 -9.63 -5.03 4.96
C LYS A 9 -9.46 -5.44 3.49
N MET A 10 -8.25 -5.32 2.94
CA MET A 10 -7.96 -5.76 1.58
C MET A 10 -8.12 -7.27 1.44
N ALA A 11 -7.57 -8.06 2.36
CA ALA A 11 -7.69 -9.51 2.34
C ALA A 11 -9.16 -9.94 2.46
N ALA A 12 -9.94 -9.27 3.31
CA ALA A 12 -11.38 -9.53 3.43
C ALA A 12 -12.16 -9.15 2.16
N ARG A 13 -11.77 -8.08 1.46
CA ARG A 13 -12.42 -7.62 0.23
C ARG A 13 -12.06 -8.45 -0.99
N LEU A 14 -10.78 -8.80 -1.14
CA LEU A 14 -10.27 -9.60 -2.25
C LEU A 14 -10.56 -11.09 -2.05
N GLY A 15 -10.78 -11.52 -0.81
CA GLY A 15 -10.95 -12.92 -0.45
C GLY A 15 -9.63 -13.71 -0.49
N ASP A 16 -8.51 -13.04 -0.76
CA ASP A 16 -7.18 -13.62 -0.87
C ASP A 16 -6.15 -12.68 -0.22
N ALA A 17 -5.45 -13.20 0.79
CA ALA A 17 -4.42 -12.46 1.51
C ALA A 17 -3.15 -12.25 0.67
N HIS A 18 -2.80 -13.21 -0.18
CA HIS A 18 -1.63 -13.12 -1.04
C HIS A 18 -1.83 -12.07 -2.13
N GLU A 19 -3.05 -11.95 -2.66
CA GLU A 19 -3.41 -10.87 -3.59
C GLU A 19 -3.38 -9.50 -2.91
N ALA A 20 -3.84 -9.40 -1.66
CA ALA A 20 -3.71 -8.18 -0.86
C ALA A 20 -2.24 -7.78 -0.65
N GLU A 21 -1.38 -8.73 -0.28
CA GLU A 21 0.07 -8.52 -0.14
C GLU A 21 0.71 -8.09 -1.46
N HIS A 22 0.37 -8.73 -2.58
CA HIS A 22 0.84 -8.32 -3.90
C HIS A 22 0.45 -6.89 -4.24
N LYS A 23 -0.81 -6.49 -4.00
CA LYS A 23 -1.27 -5.12 -4.22
C LYS A 23 -0.55 -4.10 -3.34
N MET A 24 -0.29 -4.46 -2.09
CA MET A 24 0.48 -3.64 -1.18
C MET A 24 1.92 -3.44 -1.68
N LEU A 25 2.57 -4.52 -2.10
CA LEU A 25 3.94 -4.49 -2.65
C LEU A 25 4.04 -3.70 -3.96
N GLU A 26 3.07 -3.85 -4.88
CA GLU A 26 2.99 -3.03 -6.11
C GLU A 26 2.93 -1.54 -5.77
N THR A 27 2.02 -1.16 -4.85
CA THR A 27 1.83 0.23 -4.44
C THR A 27 3.06 0.78 -3.72
N LEU A 28 3.76 -0.06 -2.94
CA LEU A 28 4.99 0.30 -2.26
C LEU A 28 6.11 0.57 -3.27
N ALA A 29 6.28 -0.32 -4.26
CA ALA A 29 7.28 -0.16 -5.31
C ALA A 29 7.07 1.14 -6.10
N GLU A 30 5.82 1.46 -6.44
CA GLU A 30 5.46 2.71 -7.11
C GLU A 30 5.79 3.94 -6.25
N THR A 31 5.40 3.91 -4.97
CA THR A 31 5.68 5.02 -4.03
C THR A 31 7.19 5.22 -3.84
N LEU A 32 7.97 4.14 -3.73
CA LEU A 32 9.43 4.20 -3.65
C LEU A 32 10.05 4.78 -4.92
N TRP A 33 9.54 4.39 -6.09
CA TRP A 33 10.02 4.91 -7.37
C TRP A 33 9.73 6.41 -7.53
N GLU A 34 8.52 6.85 -7.16
CA GLU A 34 8.15 8.27 -7.15
C GLU A 34 9.02 9.08 -6.19
N ALA A 35 9.28 8.55 -4.99
CA ALA A 35 10.12 9.17 -3.98
C ALA A 35 11.57 9.34 -4.47
N GLN A 36 12.14 8.26 -5.03
CA GLN A 36 13.49 8.27 -5.62
C GLN A 36 13.59 9.26 -6.77
N ARG A 37 12.61 9.27 -7.68
CA ARG A 37 12.55 10.22 -8.80
C ARG A 37 12.43 11.67 -8.32
N GLY A 38 11.65 11.89 -7.26
CA GLY A 38 11.42 13.22 -6.67
C GLY A 38 12.55 13.71 -5.77
N GLY A 39 13.56 12.88 -5.48
CA GLY A 39 14.62 13.20 -4.53
C GLY A 39 14.11 13.43 -3.10
N LYS A 40 12.96 12.83 -2.75
CA LYS A 40 12.28 13.00 -1.47
C LYS A 40 12.20 11.66 -0.74
N PRO A 41 12.16 11.65 0.59
CA PRO A 41 11.87 10.43 1.32
C PRO A 41 10.47 9.92 0.94
N PRO A 42 10.27 8.59 0.88
CA PRO A 42 8.96 8.01 0.64
C PRO A 42 7.99 8.43 1.74
N ASP A 43 6.79 8.84 1.32
CA ASP A 43 5.74 9.27 2.22
C ASP A 43 4.87 8.08 2.63
N GLU A 44 5.12 7.56 3.84
CA GLU A 44 4.36 6.45 4.41
C GLU A 44 2.86 6.79 4.58
N THR A 45 2.52 8.07 4.77
CA THR A 45 1.12 8.51 4.90
C THR A 45 0.43 8.43 3.55
N ALA A 46 1.08 8.93 2.49
CA ALA A 46 0.55 8.83 1.12
C ALA A 46 0.40 7.38 0.67
N TYR A 47 1.36 6.52 1.02
CA TYR A 47 1.27 5.08 0.78
C TYR A 47 0.06 4.45 1.49
N LEU A 48 -0.11 4.70 2.80
CA LEU A 48 -1.23 4.19 3.57
C LEU A 48 -2.60 4.66 3.04
N GLU A 49 -2.71 5.92 2.60
CA GLU A 49 -3.92 6.46 2.00
C GLU A 49 -4.24 5.82 0.63
N ARG A 50 -3.22 5.56 -0.20
CA ARG A 50 -3.39 4.80 -1.45
C ARG A 50 -3.88 3.38 -1.18
N LEU A 51 -3.28 2.69 -0.21
CA LEU A 51 -3.74 1.36 0.18
C LEU A 51 -5.18 1.38 0.70
N ARG A 52 -5.57 2.38 1.50
CA ARG A 52 -6.95 2.53 1.97
C ARG A 52 -7.97 2.72 0.85
N THR A 53 -7.55 3.32 -0.26
CA THR A 53 -8.42 3.53 -1.44
C THR A 53 -8.62 2.24 -2.24
N LEU A 54 -7.66 1.30 -2.15
CA LEU A 54 -7.70 -0.02 -2.79
C LEU A 54 -8.48 -1.06 -1.96
N ALA A 55 -8.46 -0.92 -0.63
CA ALA A 55 -9.30 -1.65 0.32
C ALA A 55 -10.78 -1.28 0.20
#